data_AF-A0A5J6C2L9-F1
#
_entry.id   AF-A0A5J6C2L9-F1
#
_cell.length_a   1.000
_cell.length_b   1.000
_cell.length_c   1.000
_cell.angle_alpha   90.00
_cell.angle_beta   90.00
_cell.angle_gamma   90.00
#
_symmetry.space_group_name_H-M   'P 1'
#
loop_
_entity.id
_entity.type
_entity.pdbx_description
1 polymer ?
#
loop_
_entity_poly.entity_id
_entity_poly.type
_entity_poly.pdbx_seq_one_letter_code
_entity_poly.pdbx_strand_id
1 'polypeptide(L)'
;FENDKKKIVDANIATETMIDINVGGAIFETSRHTLTQQKDSFIEKLLSGRHHVTRDKQGRIFLDRDSELFRIILNFLRNPLTIPIPKDLSESEALLKEAEFYGIKFLPFPLVFCIGGFDGVEYLNSMELLDISQQCWRMCTPMSTKKAYFGSAVLNNFLYVFGGNNYDYKALFETEVYDRLRDVWYVSSNLNIPRRNNCGVTSNGRIYCIGGYDGSSIIPNVEAYDHRMKAWVEVAPLNTPRSSAMCVAFDNKIYVIGGTNGERLNSIEVYEE
;
A
#
# COMPACT_ATOMS: atom_id res chain seq x y z
N PHE A 1 15.11 44.49 0.65
CA PHE A 1 16.15 44.01 -0.29
C PHE A 1 16.19 42.50 -0.42
N GLU A 2 16.57 41.70 0.59
CA GLU A 2 16.55 40.22 0.45
C GLU A 2 15.14 39.67 0.24
N ASN A 3 14.16 40.15 1.01
CA ASN A 3 12.75 39.76 0.83
C ASN A 3 12.19 40.17 -0.54
N ASP A 4 12.67 41.26 -1.12
CA ASP A 4 12.23 41.73 -2.45
C ASP A 4 12.89 40.93 -3.57
N LYS A 5 14.18 40.59 -3.45
CA LYS A 5 14.85 39.64 -4.34
C LYS A 5 14.17 38.26 -4.31
N LYS A 6 13.77 37.81 -3.12
CA LYS A 6 13.08 36.53 -2.92
C LYS A 6 11.74 36.50 -3.65
N LYS A 7 10.91 37.54 -3.48
CA LYS A 7 9.64 37.69 -4.21
C LYS A 7 9.80 37.71 -5.74
N ILE A 8 10.86 38.32 -6.25
CA ILE A 8 11.15 38.37 -7.70
C ILE A 8 11.53 36.99 -8.24
N VAL A 9 12.36 36.24 -7.50
CA VAL A 9 12.75 34.87 -7.90
C VAL A 9 11.55 33.92 -7.86
N ASP A 10 10.71 34.01 -6.83
CA ASP A 10 9.52 33.16 -6.69
C ASP A 10 8.47 33.45 -7.79
N ALA A 11 8.34 34.72 -8.21
CA ALA A 11 7.49 35.11 -9.34
C ALA A 11 8.03 34.60 -10.70
N ASN A 12 9.36 34.57 -10.89
CA ASN A 12 9.96 34.08 -12.13
C ASN A 12 9.75 32.57 -12.33
N ILE A 13 9.88 31.76 -11.28
CA ILE A 13 9.61 30.29 -11.35
C ILE A 13 8.17 30.01 -11.80
N ALA A 14 7.22 30.83 -11.36
CA ALA A 14 5.82 30.68 -11.72
C ALA A 14 5.56 30.96 -13.22
N THR A 15 6.42 31.76 -13.86
CA THR A 15 6.34 32.13 -15.28
C THR A 15 7.23 31.30 -16.21
N GLU A 16 8.19 30.55 -15.67
CA GLU A 16 9.12 29.71 -16.45
C GLU A 16 8.41 28.48 -17.07
N THR A 17 8.67 28.25 -18.36
CA THR A 17 8.12 27.10 -19.11
C THR A 17 8.99 25.86 -19.00
N MET A 18 10.32 26.05 -18.90
CA MET A 18 11.33 25.02 -18.68
C MET A 18 11.96 25.20 -17.30
N ILE A 19 12.21 24.10 -16.62
CA ILE A 19 12.71 24.05 -15.25
C ILE A 19 13.91 23.11 -15.20
N ASP A 20 15.02 23.60 -14.63
CA ASP A 20 16.17 22.80 -14.25
C ASP A 20 16.07 22.41 -12.78
N ILE A 21 16.03 21.10 -12.53
CA ILE A 21 16.02 20.54 -11.18
C ILE A 21 17.21 19.61 -10.97
N ASN A 22 17.93 19.85 -9.88
CA ASN A 22 19.01 19.01 -9.42
C ASN A 22 18.47 18.05 -8.35
N VAL A 23 18.45 16.76 -8.66
CA VAL A 23 18.02 15.70 -7.74
C VAL A 23 19.21 14.83 -7.41
N GLY A 24 19.65 14.82 -6.16
CA GLY A 24 20.78 13.99 -5.71
C GLY A 24 22.11 14.25 -6.44
N GLY A 25 22.28 15.41 -7.09
CA GLY A 25 23.44 15.75 -7.91
C GLY A 25 23.24 15.58 -9.42
N ALA A 26 22.17 14.91 -9.86
CA ALA A 26 21.83 14.76 -11.27
C ALA A 26 20.89 15.88 -11.73
N ILE A 27 21.15 16.44 -12.91
CA ILE A 27 20.39 17.57 -13.46
C ILE A 27 19.32 17.03 -14.42
N PHE A 28 18.08 17.46 -14.20
CA PHE A 28 16.94 17.16 -15.06
C PHE A 28 16.38 18.46 -15.62
N GLU A 29 16.39 18.57 -16.94
CA GLU A 29 15.71 19.64 -17.67
C GLU A 29 14.35 19.13 -18.15
N THR A 30 13.28 19.82 -17.79
CA THR A 30 11.92 19.44 -18.20
C THR A 30 10.95 20.61 -18.17
N SER A 31 9.74 20.43 -18.71
CA SER A 31 8.74 21.48 -18.71
C SER A 31 8.05 21.60 -17.35
N ARG A 32 7.68 22.82 -16.96
CA ARG A 32 6.82 23.08 -15.81
C ARG A 32 5.52 22.27 -15.91
N HIS A 33 4.93 22.23 -17.10
CA HIS A 33 3.69 21.49 -17.37
C HIS A 33 3.79 20.01 -16.98
N THR A 34 4.92 19.35 -17.28
CA THR A 34 5.19 17.96 -16.90
C THR A 34 5.23 17.81 -15.38
N LEU A 35 5.97 18.67 -14.68
CA LEU A 35 6.15 18.61 -13.24
C LEU A 35 4.87 18.92 -12.45
N THR A 36 3.96 19.70 -13.03
CA THR A 36 2.69 20.12 -12.40
C THR A 36 1.47 19.33 -12.88
N GLN A 37 1.64 18.19 -13.57
CA GLN A 37 0.51 17.36 -14.03
C GLN A 37 -0.38 16.89 -12.88
N GLN A 38 0.23 16.54 -11.75
CA GLN A 38 -0.49 16.06 -10.58
C GLN A 38 -0.78 17.20 -9.62
N LYS A 39 -2.06 17.58 -9.57
CA LYS A 39 -2.60 18.54 -8.60
C LYS A 39 -2.28 18.08 -7.19
N ASP A 40 -1.99 19.05 -6.32
CA ASP A 40 -1.69 18.84 -4.89
C ASP A 40 -0.41 18.04 -4.58
N SER A 41 0.33 17.61 -5.61
CA SER A 41 1.64 16.98 -5.45
C SER A 41 2.63 17.95 -4.80
N PHE A 42 3.65 17.40 -4.14
CA PHE A 42 4.72 18.20 -3.58
C PHE A 42 5.45 19.00 -4.66
N ILE A 43 5.64 18.41 -5.85
CA ILE A 43 6.31 19.07 -6.99
C ILE A 43 5.49 20.28 -7.47
N GLU A 44 4.16 20.16 -7.58
CA GLU A 44 3.30 21.28 -7.96
C GLU A 44 3.37 22.41 -6.92
N LYS A 45 3.32 22.07 -5.63
CA LYS A 45 3.47 23.02 -4.53
C LYS A 45 4.84 23.69 -4.54
N LEU A 46 5.91 22.94 -4.77
CA LEU A 46 7.28 23.44 -4.88
C LEU A 46 7.39 24.51 -5.98
N LEU A 47 6.76 24.25 -7.12
CA LEU A 47 6.77 25.15 -8.27
C LEU A 47 5.74 26.28 -8.18
N SER A 48 4.84 26.29 -7.19
CA SER A 48 3.83 27.35 -7.02
C SER A 48 4.42 28.73 -6.66
N GLY A 49 5.70 28.79 -6.26
CA GLY A 49 6.35 30.00 -5.75
C GLY A 49 5.93 30.37 -4.32
N ARG A 50 5.10 29.55 -3.66
CA ARG A 50 4.60 29.79 -2.29
C ARG A 50 5.39 29.07 -1.21
N HIS A 51 6.27 28.16 -1.61
CA HIS A 51 7.07 27.34 -0.70
C HIS A 51 8.55 27.70 -0.83
N HIS A 52 9.28 27.60 0.28
CA HIS A 52 10.72 27.76 0.23
C HIS A 52 11.35 26.60 -0.55
N VAL A 53 12.12 26.94 -1.59
CA VAL A 53 12.81 25.98 -2.44
C VAL A 53 14.30 26.02 -2.15
N THR A 54 14.88 24.88 -1.76
CA THR A 54 16.33 24.73 -1.63
C THR A 54 16.98 24.88 -3.00
N ARG A 55 18.11 25.59 -3.05
CA ARG A 55 18.87 25.81 -4.29
C ARG A 55 20.26 25.19 -4.20
N ASP A 56 20.77 24.70 -5.32
CA ASP A 56 22.17 24.28 -5.41
C ASP A 56 23.10 25.49 -5.63
N LYS A 57 24.41 25.21 -5.75
CA LYS A 57 25.45 26.23 -5.94
C LYS A 57 25.28 27.03 -7.24
N GLN A 58 24.52 26.52 -8.20
CA GLN A 58 24.23 27.14 -9.49
C GLN A 58 22.86 27.85 -9.49
N GLY A 59 22.13 27.85 -8.36
CA GLY A 59 20.83 28.48 -8.23
C GLY A 59 19.66 27.65 -8.77
N ARG A 60 19.88 26.38 -9.13
CA ARG A 60 18.82 25.47 -9.60
C ARG A 60 18.04 24.93 -8.40
N ILE A 61 16.81 24.48 -8.65
CA ILE A 61 16.03 23.78 -7.62
C ILE A 61 16.81 22.53 -7.19
N PHE A 62 16.95 22.30 -5.88
CA PHE A 62 17.67 21.16 -5.34
C PHE A 62 16.78 20.28 -4.49
N LEU A 63 16.78 18.98 -4.80
CA LEU A 63 16.12 17.92 -4.05
C LEU A 63 17.16 16.90 -3.61
N ASP A 64 17.33 16.73 -2.30
CA ASP A 64 18.24 15.73 -1.73
C ASP A 64 17.56 14.36 -1.71
N ARG A 65 17.44 13.75 -2.90
CA ARG A 65 16.67 12.52 -3.17
C ARG A 65 17.38 11.65 -4.20
N ASP A 66 16.87 10.44 -4.41
CA ASP A 66 17.42 9.49 -5.39
C ASP A 66 17.10 9.92 -6.83
N SER A 67 18.14 10.18 -7.62
CA SER A 67 18.02 10.63 -9.01
C SER A 67 17.47 9.55 -9.94
N GLU A 68 17.76 8.28 -9.70
CA GLU A 68 17.31 7.17 -10.55
C GLU A 68 15.82 6.92 -10.38
N LEU A 69 15.32 6.94 -9.14
CA LEU A 69 13.89 6.85 -8.86
C LEU A 69 13.14 8.09 -9.37
N PHE A 70 13.71 9.28 -9.21
CA PHE A 70 13.14 10.49 -9.77
C PHE A 70 13.06 10.43 -11.30
N ARG A 71 14.07 9.85 -11.98
CA ARG A 71 14.03 9.64 -13.43
C ARG A 71 12.84 8.78 -13.86
N ILE A 72 12.53 7.72 -13.10
CA ILE A 72 11.35 6.87 -13.34
C ILE A 72 10.06 7.68 -13.16
N ILE A 73 9.95 8.45 -12.07
CA ILE A 73 8.79 9.31 -11.79
C ILE A 73 8.61 10.37 -12.87
N LEU A 74 9.70 11.02 -13.30
CA LEU A 74 9.67 12.02 -14.35
C LEU A 74 9.20 11.42 -15.69
N ASN A 75 9.63 10.21 -16.02
CA ASN A 75 9.15 9.50 -17.21
C ASN A 75 7.65 9.19 -17.12
N PHE A 76 7.15 8.80 -15.94
CA PHE A 76 5.71 8.66 -15.71
C PHE A 76 4.98 10.00 -15.87
N LEU A 77 5.51 11.11 -15.33
CA LEU A 77 4.89 12.43 -15.49
C LEU A 77 4.86 12.90 -16.95
N ARG A 78 5.81 12.46 -17.78
CA ARG A 78 5.82 12.71 -19.23
C ARG A 78 4.77 11.88 -19.98
N ASN A 79 4.46 10.68 -19.48
CA ASN A 79 3.45 9.79 -20.06
C ASN A 79 2.66 9.05 -18.96
N PRO A 80 1.62 9.67 -18.37
CA PRO A 80 0.90 9.11 -17.22
C PRO A 80 0.11 7.83 -17.52
N LEU A 81 -0.04 7.46 -18.80
CA LEU A 81 -0.70 6.21 -19.22
C LEU A 81 0.22 4.99 -19.07
N THR A 82 1.53 5.20 -18.92
CA THR A 82 2.51 4.13 -18.76
C THR A 82 2.97 4.05 -17.31
N ILE A 83 2.34 3.16 -16.54
CA ILE A 83 2.70 2.89 -15.15
C ILE A 83 4.13 2.34 -15.11
N PRO A 84 5.00 2.82 -14.19
CA PRO A 84 6.32 2.25 -14.00
C PRO A 84 6.26 0.77 -13.64
N ILE A 85 7.14 -0.03 -14.25
CA ILE A 85 7.33 -1.44 -13.92
C ILE A 85 8.73 -1.58 -13.32
N PRO A 86 8.84 -1.67 -11.98
CA PRO A 86 10.11 -1.89 -11.30
C PRO A 86 10.74 -3.23 -11.68
N LYS A 87 12.06 -3.30 -11.68
CA LYS A 87 12.80 -4.53 -12.03
C LYS A 87 12.72 -5.62 -10.95
N ASP A 88 12.57 -5.23 -9.69
CA ASP A 88 12.56 -6.11 -8.53
C ASP A 88 11.75 -5.51 -7.37
N LEU A 89 11.61 -6.28 -6.29
CA LEU A 89 10.87 -5.86 -5.11
C LEU A 89 11.49 -4.62 -4.43
N SER A 90 12.82 -4.55 -4.39
CA SER A 90 13.53 -3.44 -3.74
C SER A 90 13.25 -2.12 -4.47
N GLU A 91 13.25 -2.14 -5.80
CA GLU A 91 12.91 -0.98 -6.62
C GLU A 91 11.42 -0.62 -6.51
N SER A 92 10.51 -1.59 -6.41
CA SER A 92 9.09 -1.32 -6.13
C SER A 92 8.90 -0.59 -4.80
N GLU A 93 9.49 -1.12 -3.72
CA GLU A 93 9.39 -0.52 -2.39
C GLU A 93 9.97 0.91 -2.37
N ALA A 94 11.13 1.11 -3.00
CA ALA A 94 11.79 2.41 -3.05
C ALA A 94 11.00 3.40 -3.92
N LEU A 95 10.51 2.97 -5.08
CA LEU A 95 9.74 3.82 -5.99
C LEU A 95 8.42 4.27 -5.38
N LEU A 96 7.71 3.39 -4.67
CA LEU A 96 6.46 3.74 -3.99
C LEU A 96 6.69 4.77 -2.87
N LYS A 97 7.77 4.63 -2.09
CA LYS A 97 8.17 5.62 -1.08
C LYS A 97 8.56 6.96 -1.71
N GLU A 98 9.28 6.92 -2.83
CA GLU A 98 9.68 8.12 -3.56
C GLU A 98 8.46 8.84 -4.16
N ALA A 99 7.52 8.09 -4.76
CA ALA A 99 6.28 8.62 -5.28
C ALA A 99 5.41 9.24 -4.17
N GLU A 100 5.33 8.59 -2.99
CA GLU A 100 4.65 9.13 -1.81
C GLU A 100 5.26 10.47 -1.37
N PHE A 101 6.60 10.57 -1.29
CA PHE A 101 7.30 11.81 -0.97
C PHE A 101 6.92 12.95 -1.93
N TYR A 102 6.88 12.68 -3.23
CA TYR A 102 6.50 13.67 -4.23
C TYR A 102 4.98 13.92 -4.31
N GLY A 103 4.15 13.12 -3.63
CA GLY A 103 2.71 13.15 -3.79
C GLY A 103 2.26 12.72 -5.19
N ILE A 104 3.00 11.80 -5.82
CA ILE A 104 2.70 11.25 -7.14
C ILE A 104 1.92 9.94 -6.98
N LYS A 105 0.76 9.87 -7.64
CA LYS A 105 -0.07 8.68 -7.73
C LYS A 105 0.08 8.06 -9.11
N PHE A 106 0.61 6.83 -9.18
CA PHE A 106 0.70 6.11 -10.45
C PHE A 106 -0.66 5.63 -10.99
N LEU A 107 -1.69 5.62 -10.13
CA LEU A 107 -3.05 5.32 -10.53
C LEU A 107 -3.98 6.45 -10.11
N PRO A 108 -4.95 6.83 -10.98
CA PRO A 108 -5.89 7.91 -10.67
C PRO A 108 -6.97 7.51 -9.66
N PHE A 109 -7.21 6.22 -9.45
CA PHE A 109 -8.23 5.69 -8.54
C PHE A 109 -7.74 4.46 -7.77
N PRO A 110 -8.33 4.16 -6.59
CA PRO A 110 -8.11 2.90 -5.88
C PRO A 110 -8.52 1.70 -6.75
N LEU A 111 -7.76 0.62 -6.67
CA LEU A 111 -8.11 -0.64 -7.33
C LEU A 111 -8.94 -1.53 -6.41
N VAL A 112 -9.82 -2.35 -7.00
CA VAL A 112 -10.63 -3.35 -6.30
C VAL A 112 -10.29 -4.73 -6.85
N PHE A 113 -9.77 -5.60 -5.98
CA PHE A 113 -9.43 -6.97 -6.32
C PHE A 113 -10.40 -7.95 -5.68
N CYS A 114 -10.81 -8.98 -6.43
CA CYS A 114 -11.47 -10.18 -5.93
C CYS A 114 -10.44 -11.31 -5.94
N ILE A 115 -10.29 -12.06 -4.85
CA ILE A 115 -9.14 -12.93 -4.64
C ILE A 115 -9.58 -14.23 -4.00
N GLY A 116 -9.13 -15.36 -4.56
CA GLY A 116 -9.30 -16.69 -4.00
C GLY A 116 -10.76 -17.03 -3.72
N GLY A 117 -11.00 -17.75 -2.61
CA GLY A 117 -12.34 -18.17 -2.21
C GLY A 117 -12.64 -19.62 -2.59
N PHE A 118 -13.93 -19.95 -2.62
CA PHE A 118 -14.44 -21.29 -2.93
C PHE A 118 -15.68 -21.13 -3.81
N ASP A 119 -15.66 -21.74 -5.01
CA ASP A 119 -16.74 -21.60 -6.00
C ASP A 119 -17.89 -22.62 -5.84
N GLY A 120 -17.82 -23.44 -4.79
CA GLY A 120 -18.72 -24.58 -4.59
C GLY A 120 -18.13 -25.92 -5.01
N VAL A 121 -17.05 -25.90 -5.80
CA VAL A 121 -16.37 -27.07 -6.33
C VAL A 121 -14.93 -27.15 -5.82
N GLU A 122 -14.15 -26.09 -5.93
CA GLU A 122 -12.75 -26.04 -5.53
C GLU A 122 -12.35 -24.72 -4.84
N TYR A 123 -11.25 -24.79 -4.08
CA TYR A 123 -10.60 -23.58 -3.57
C TYR A 123 -9.88 -22.87 -4.71
N LEU A 124 -10.03 -21.55 -4.76
CA LEU A 124 -9.47 -20.72 -5.83
C LEU A 124 -8.17 -20.07 -5.39
N ASN A 125 -7.27 -19.87 -6.36
CA ASN A 125 -6.12 -18.97 -6.24
C ASN A 125 -6.21 -17.80 -7.23
N SER A 126 -7.29 -17.73 -8.03
CA SER A 126 -7.50 -16.67 -8.99
C SER A 126 -7.55 -15.30 -8.31
N MET A 127 -7.14 -14.28 -9.05
CA MET A 127 -7.36 -12.90 -8.70
C MET A 127 -7.93 -12.17 -9.91
N GLU A 128 -8.92 -11.32 -9.65
CA GLU A 128 -9.57 -10.50 -10.66
C GLU A 128 -9.54 -9.04 -10.22
N LEU A 129 -9.32 -8.14 -11.17
CA LEU A 129 -9.38 -6.69 -10.99
C LEU A 129 -10.68 -6.15 -11.61
N LEU A 130 -11.40 -5.32 -10.86
CA LEU A 130 -12.55 -4.60 -11.39
C LEU A 130 -12.09 -3.45 -12.31
N ASP A 131 -12.34 -3.59 -13.61
CA ASP A 131 -12.27 -2.48 -14.55
C ASP A 131 -13.56 -1.68 -14.51
N ILE A 132 -13.53 -0.56 -13.79
CA ILE A 132 -14.68 0.35 -13.65
C ILE A 132 -15.05 0.98 -15.01
N SER A 133 -14.09 1.22 -15.90
CA SER A 133 -14.36 1.84 -17.20
C SER A 133 -15.13 0.89 -18.12
N GLN A 134 -14.81 -0.40 -18.05
CA GLN A 134 -15.44 -1.44 -18.88
C GLN A 134 -16.55 -2.22 -18.15
N GLN A 135 -16.76 -1.95 -16.86
CA GLN A 135 -17.75 -2.63 -16.01
C GLN A 135 -17.55 -4.17 -16.05
N CYS A 136 -16.31 -4.62 -16.03
CA CYS A 136 -15.97 -6.04 -16.09
C CYS A 136 -14.84 -6.39 -15.12
N TRP A 137 -14.75 -7.68 -14.80
CA TRP A 137 -13.62 -8.25 -14.08
C TRP A 137 -12.58 -8.73 -15.07
N ARG A 138 -11.31 -8.43 -14.80
CA ARG A 138 -10.16 -8.87 -15.59
C ARG A 138 -9.27 -9.76 -14.76
N MET A 139 -8.87 -10.90 -15.32
CA MET A 139 -7.93 -11.79 -14.67
C MET A 139 -6.58 -11.10 -14.43
N CYS A 140 -6.03 -11.32 -13.24
CA CYS A 140 -4.69 -10.91 -12.84
C CYS A 140 -3.84 -12.15 -12.52
N THR A 141 -2.56 -11.94 -12.19
CA THR A 141 -1.70 -13.02 -11.75
C THR A 141 -2.28 -13.69 -10.49
N PRO A 142 -2.50 -15.02 -10.50
CA PRO A 142 -3.10 -15.72 -9.37
C PRO A 142 -2.10 -15.85 -8.20
N MET A 143 -2.62 -16.06 -7.01
CA MET A 143 -1.83 -16.49 -5.86
C MET A 143 -1.17 -17.85 -6.13
N SER A 144 -0.13 -18.19 -5.37
CA SER A 144 0.48 -19.53 -5.45
C SER A 144 -0.41 -20.57 -4.78
N THR A 145 -1.06 -20.20 -3.68
CA THR A 145 -1.88 -21.12 -2.88
C THR A 145 -3.37 -20.93 -3.14
N LYS A 146 -4.06 -22.02 -3.48
CA LYS A 146 -5.54 -22.10 -3.50
C LYS A 146 -6.06 -22.07 -2.07
N LYS A 147 -6.88 -21.07 -1.73
CA LYS A 147 -7.38 -20.89 -0.36
C LYS A 147 -8.61 -20.00 -0.29
N ALA A 148 -9.38 -20.19 0.77
CA ALA A 148 -10.52 -19.35 1.15
C ALA A 148 -10.42 -18.95 2.62
N TYR A 149 -11.32 -18.07 3.07
CA TYR A 149 -11.47 -17.69 4.47
C TYR A 149 -10.20 -17.11 5.12
N PHE A 150 -9.35 -16.48 4.31
CA PHE A 150 -8.13 -15.81 4.77
C PHE A 150 -8.42 -14.36 5.16
N GLY A 151 -7.46 -13.76 5.88
CA GLY A 151 -7.42 -12.31 6.07
C GLY A 151 -6.69 -11.62 4.92
N SER A 152 -7.03 -10.37 4.66
CA SER A 152 -6.30 -9.52 3.72
C SER A 152 -6.17 -8.10 4.25
N ALA A 153 -5.13 -7.40 3.81
CA ALA A 153 -4.87 -6.01 4.18
C ALA A 153 -3.94 -5.34 3.15
N VAL A 154 -3.90 -4.01 3.13
CA VAL A 154 -3.00 -3.25 2.24
C VAL A 154 -2.05 -2.41 3.09
N LEU A 155 -0.75 -2.59 2.89
CA LEU A 155 0.29 -1.81 3.58
C LEU A 155 1.33 -1.35 2.56
N ASN A 156 1.67 -0.06 2.59
CA ASN A 156 2.67 0.54 1.68
C ASN A 156 2.38 0.26 0.19
N ASN A 157 1.10 0.26 -0.21
CA ASN A 157 0.62 -0.11 -1.55
C ASN A 157 0.88 -1.56 -2.01
N PHE A 158 1.26 -2.45 -1.09
CA PHE A 158 1.28 -3.89 -1.30
C PHE A 158 0.04 -4.53 -0.68
N LEU A 159 -0.51 -5.52 -1.35
CA LEU A 159 -1.66 -6.27 -0.89
C LEU A 159 -1.17 -7.56 -0.23
N TYR A 160 -1.59 -7.80 1.01
CA TYR A 160 -1.25 -8.96 1.80
C TYR A 160 -2.45 -9.87 1.92
N VAL A 161 -2.22 -11.18 1.80
CA VAL A 161 -3.19 -12.24 2.08
C VAL A 161 -2.54 -13.22 3.04
N PHE A 162 -3.22 -13.54 4.14
CA PHE A 162 -2.66 -14.36 5.20
C PHE A 162 -3.67 -15.29 5.85
N GLY A 163 -3.21 -16.51 6.13
CA GLY A 163 -4.04 -17.58 6.70
C GLY A 163 -5.04 -18.15 5.70
N GLY A 164 -6.21 -18.55 6.19
CA GLY A 164 -7.26 -19.23 5.42
C GLY A 164 -7.15 -20.75 5.52
N ASN A 165 -7.82 -21.45 4.61
CA ASN A 165 -7.74 -22.91 4.52
C ASN A 165 -7.93 -23.41 3.09
N ASN A 166 -7.60 -24.69 2.91
CA ASN A 166 -7.78 -25.41 1.65
C ASN A 166 -8.15 -26.89 1.95
N TYR A 167 -7.97 -27.79 0.98
CA TYR A 167 -8.25 -29.22 1.17
C TYR A 167 -7.23 -29.93 2.05
N ASP A 168 -5.97 -29.51 1.97
CA ASP A 168 -4.85 -30.18 2.65
C ASP A 168 -4.80 -29.77 4.13
N TYR A 169 -5.18 -28.52 4.43
CA TYR A 169 -5.04 -27.93 5.76
C TYR A 169 -6.31 -27.24 6.21
N LYS A 170 -6.72 -27.54 7.45
CA LYS A 170 -7.87 -26.88 8.11
C LYS A 170 -7.60 -25.40 8.40
N ALA A 171 -6.35 -25.02 8.57
CA ALA A 171 -5.90 -23.66 8.83
C ALA A 171 -4.48 -23.50 8.26
N LEU A 172 -4.23 -22.40 7.57
CA LEU A 172 -2.98 -22.03 6.94
C LEU A 172 -2.30 -20.92 7.75
N PHE A 173 -0.98 -20.80 7.66
CA PHE A 173 -0.21 -19.72 8.28
C PHE A 173 0.47 -18.80 7.26
N GLU A 174 0.43 -19.19 5.98
CA GLU A 174 1.19 -18.57 4.92
C GLU A 174 0.72 -17.13 4.70
N THR A 175 1.69 -16.24 4.51
CA THR A 175 1.44 -14.87 4.06
C THR A 175 1.98 -14.69 2.65
N GLU A 176 1.09 -14.38 1.71
CA GLU A 176 1.43 -14.03 0.33
C GLU A 176 1.21 -12.54 0.11
N VAL A 177 2.11 -11.90 -0.63
CA VAL A 177 2.11 -10.46 -0.88
C VAL A 177 2.14 -10.21 -2.38
N TYR A 178 1.24 -9.35 -2.83
CA TYR A 178 1.12 -8.96 -4.22
C TYR A 178 1.76 -7.59 -4.45
N ASP A 179 2.77 -7.59 -5.33
CA ASP A 179 3.35 -6.38 -5.90
C ASP A 179 2.58 -5.99 -7.15
N ARG A 180 1.69 -5.01 -7.01
CA ARG A 180 0.85 -4.54 -8.10
C ARG A 180 1.58 -3.78 -9.22
N LEU A 181 2.80 -3.28 -8.98
CA LEU A 181 3.56 -2.61 -10.04
C LEU A 181 4.25 -3.62 -10.96
N ARG A 182 4.63 -4.77 -10.40
CA ARG A 182 5.25 -5.87 -11.14
C ARG A 182 4.27 -6.97 -11.56
N ASP A 183 3.05 -6.95 -11.03
CA ASP A 183 2.03 -8.00 -11.23
C ASP A 183 2.57 -9.39 -10.83
N VAL A 184 3.14 -9.47 -9.62
CA VAL A 184 3.70 -10.73 -9.10
C VAL A 184 3.36 -10.94 -7.62
N TRP A 185 3.15 -12.20 -7.26
CA TRP A 185 3.04 -12.65 -5.88
C TRP A 185 4.40 -13.14 -5.36
N TYR A 186 4.63 -12.97 -4.06
CA TYR A 186 5.77 -13.56 -3.35
C TYR A 186 5.37 -13.93 -1.92
N VAL A 187 6.09 -14.88 -1.33
CA VAL A 187 5.88 -15.31 0.05
C VAL A 187 6.59 -14.34 1.00
N SER A 188 5.91 -13.96 2.07
CA SER A 188 6.45 -13.17 3.18
C SER A 188 6.52 -14.01 4.46
N SER A 189 6.92 -13.39 5.57
CA SER A 189 6.96 -14.08 6.86
C SER A 189 5.57 -14.55 7.25
N ASN A 190 5.49 -15.78 7.72
CA ASN A 190 4.25 -16.46 8.06
C ASN A 190 3.73 -16.02 9.43
N LEU A 191 2.42 -16.20 9.63
CA LEU A 191 1.78 -16.12 10.95
C LEU A 191 2.42 -17.14 11.90
N ASN A 192 2.51 -16.81 13.18
CA ASN A 192 2.99 -17.77 14.19
C ASN A 192 1.92 -18.82 14.50
N ILE A 193 0.65 -18.47 14.34
CA ILE A 193 -0.49 -19.38 14.56
C ILE A 193 -1.25 -19.55 13.24
N PRO A 194 -1.35 -20.78 12.68
CA PRO A 194 -2.18 -21.03 11.51
C PRO A 194 -3.64 -20.74 11.86
N ARG A 195 -4.36 -20.08 10.96
CA ARG A 195 -5.74 -19.69 11.20
C ARG A 195 -6.52 -19.46 9.93
N ARG A 196 -7.82 -19.72 9.99
CA ARG A 196 -8.84 -19.30 9.01
C ARG A 196 -9.91 -18.46 9.68
N ASN A 197 -10.79 -17.84 8.90
CA ASN A 197 -11.88 -16.98 9.38
C ASN A 197 -11.39 -15.85 10.30
N ASN A 198 -10.13 -15.46 10.18
CA ASN A 198 -9.55 -14.30 10.84
C ASN A 198 -9.94 -13.05 10.06
N CYS A 199 -9.89 -11.90 10.72
CA CYS A 199 -10.04 -10.61 10.06
C CYS A 199 -8.69 -9.90 9.94
N GLY A 200 -8.53 -9.11 8.88
CA GLY A 200 -7.31 -8.41 8.53
C GLY A 200 -7.55 -6.91 8.41
N VAL A 201 -6.68 -6.10 8.99
CA VAL A 201 -6.78 -4.63 8.89
C VAL A 201 -5.42 -3.97 8.97
N THR A 202 -5.23 -2.88 8.23
CA THR A 202 -4.06 -2.02 8.36
C THR A 202 -4.37 -0.86 9.30
N SER A 203 -3.53 -0.64 10.32
CA SER A 203 -3.61 0.52 11.19
C SER A 203 -2.21 0.95 11.64
N ASN A 204 -1.99 2.26 11.74
CA ASN A 204 -0.71 2.89 12.12
C ASN A 204 0.56 2.25 11.51
N GLY A 205 0.51 1.92 10.21
CA GLY A 205 1.65 1.36 9.48
C GLY A 205 1.95 -0.12 9.76
N ARG A 206 1.02 -0.84 10.41
CA ARG A 206 1.08 -2.29 10.65
C ARG A 206 -0.17 -2.97 10.10
N ILE A 207 -0.07 -4.27 9.83
CA ILE A 207 -1.22 -5.12 9.53
C ILE A 207 -1.54 -5.94 10.76
N TYR A 208 -2.81 -6.07 11.11
CA TYR A 208 -3.29 -6.90 12.19
C TYR A 208 -4.09 -8.08 11.65
N CYS A 209 -3.80 -9.26 12.19
CA CYS A 209 -4.50 -10.50 11.96
C CYS A 209 -5.18 -10.90 13.27
N ILE A 210 -6.50 -10.81 13.30
CA ILE A 210 -7.28 -10.81 14.55
C ILE A 210 -8.18 -12.03 14.62
N GLY A 211 -8.04 -12.80 15.71
CA GLY A 211 -8.86 -13.96 16.01
C GLY A 211 -8.71 -15.07 14.97
N GLY A 212 -9.81 -15.79 14.73
CA GLY A 212 -9.91 -16.87 13.77
C GLY A 212 -10.12 -18.24 14.42
N TYR A 213 -9.97 -19.28 13.60
CA TYR A 213 -10.00 -20.69 14.00
C TYR A 213 -8.69 -21.36 13.59
N ASP A 214 -7.99 -21.96 14.54
CA ASP A 214 -6.63 -22.51 14.36
C ASP A 214 -6.59 -23.95 13.80
N GLY A 215 -7.75 -24.51 13.47
CA GLY A 215 -7.89 -25.93 13.10
C GLY A 215 -8.39 -26.82 14.25
N SER A 216 -8.39 -26.29 15.47
CA SER A 216 -8.85 -26.95 16.70
C SER A 216 -9.88 -26.11 17.47
N SER A 217 -9.59 -24.84 17.72
CA SER A 217 -10.35 -23.94 18.58
C SER A 217 -10.50 -22.54 17.97
N ILE A 218 -11.51 -21.79 18.45
CA ILE A 218 -11.66 -20.36 18.15
C ILE A 218 -10.73 -19.60 19.09
N ILE A 219 -9.86 -18.76 18.53
CA ILE A 219 -8.77 -18.13 19.29
C ILE A 219 -8.99 -16.62 19.47
N PRO A 220 -8.53 -16.05 20.60
CA PRO A 220 -8.54 -14.60 20.81
C PRO A 220 -7.24 -13.92 20.32
N ASN A 221 -6.22 -14.69 19.93
CA ASN A 221 -4.89 -14.16 19.62
C ASN A 221 -4.92 -13.15 18.47
N VAL A 222 -4.11 -12.11 18.62
CA VAL A 222 -3.90 -11.08 17.61
C VAL A 222 -2.42 -11.05 17.25
N GLU A 223 -2.12 -11.05 15.96
CA GLU A 223 -0.76 -10.87 15.46
C GLU A 223 -0.68 -9.59 14.64
N ALA A 224 0.38 -8.81 14.84
CA ALA A 224 0.68 -7.62 14.06
C ALA A 224 1.92 -7.86 13.18
N TYR A 225 1.79 -7.62 11.88
CA TYR A 225 2.92 -7.61 10.95
C TYR A 225 3.62 -6.25 11.01
N ASP A 226 4.88 -6.26 11.46
CA ASP A 226 5.74 -5.10 11.43
C ASP A 226 6.60 -5.13 10.15
N HIS A 227 6.33 -4.23 9.21
CA HIS A 227 7.03 -4.18 7.93
C HIS A 227 8.52 -3.83 8.08
N ARG A 228 8.93 -3.16 9.17
CA ARG A 228 10.35 -2.87 9.43
C ARG A 228 11.09 -4.13 9.88
N MET A 229 10.44 -4.96 10.70
CA MET A 229 10.99 -6.23 11.15
C MET A 229 10.79 -7.35 10.14
N LYS A 230 9.88 -7.16 9.18
CA LYS A 230 9.42 -8.19 8.23
C LYS A 230 8.95 -9.45 8.96
N ALA A 231 8.17 -9.29 10.03
CA ALA A 231 7.74 -10.40 10.88
C ALA A 231 6.36 -10.13 11.50
N TRP A 232 5.65 -11.22 11.79
CA TRP A 232 4.45 -11.21 12.63
C TRP A 232 4.84 -11.32 14.10
N VAL A 233 4.28 -10.46 14.93
CA VAL A 233 4.50 -10.43 16.37
C VAL A 233 3.15 -10.55 17.06
N GLU A 234 3.05 -11.42 18.06
CA GLU A 234 1.85 -11.51 18.87
C GLU A 234 1.69 -10.24 19.73
N VAL A 235 0.49 -9.69 19.75
CA VAL A 235 0.12 -8.50 20.54
C VAL A 235 -1.02 -8.86 21.50
N ALA A 236 -1.52 -7.88 22.27
CA ALA A 236 -2.58 -8.16 23.24
C ALA A 236 -3.78 -8.87 22.56
N PRO A 237 -4.30 -9.96 23.15
CA PRO A 237 -5.39 -10.73 22.57
C PRO A 237 -6.75 -10.03 22.77
N LEU A 238 -7.77 -10.51 22.07
CA LEU A 238 -9.16 -10.16 22.36
C LEU A 238 -9.59 -10.68 23.73
N ASN A 239 -10.57 -10.01 24.35
CA ASN A 239 -11.20 -10.51 25.57
C ASN A 239 -12.11 -11.70 25.27
N THR A 240 -12.79 -11.67 24.12
CA THR A 240 -13.62 -12.78 23.64
C THR A 240 -12.99 -13.37 22.38
N PRO A 241 -12.74 -14.69 22.31
CA PRO A 241 -12.32 -15.34 21.08
C PRO A 241 -13.35 -15.13 19.95
N ARG A 242 -12.91 -14.85 18.73
CA ARG A 242 -13.80 -14.54 17.61
C ARG A 242 -13.34 -15.20 16.32
N SER A 243 -14.23 -15.96 15.68
CA SER A 243 -14.08 -16.41 14.29
C SER A 243 -15.13 -15.73 13.42
N SER A 244 -14.81 -15.49 12.14
CA SER A 244 -15.70 -14.83 11.16
C SER A 244 -16.18 -13.44 11.60
N ALA A 245 -15.39 -12.76 12.44
CA ALA A 245 -15.61 -11.35 12.76
C ALA A 245 -15.18 -10.46 11.60
N MET A 246 -15.66 -9.21 11.61
CA MET A 246 -15.16 -8.15 10.74
C MET A 246 -14.31 -7.18 11.55
N CYS A 247 -13.35 -6.51 10.91
CA CYS A 247 -12.59 -5.45 11.56
C CYS A 247 -12.46 -4.20 10.69
N VAL A 248 -12.33 -3.05 11.33
CA VAL A 248 -12.09 -1.76 10.67
C VAL A 248 -11.20 -0.89 11.55
N ALA A 249 -10.25 -0.19 10.92
CA ALA A 249 -9.46 0.84 11.57
C ALA A 249 -10.15 2.19 11.40
N PHE A 250 -10.39 2.88 12.52
CA PHE A 250 -11.02 4.19 12.54
C PHE A 250 -10.55 4.96 13.76
N ASP A 251 -10.18 6.24 13.56
CA ASP A 251 -9.72 7.14 14.63
C ASP A 251 -8.60 6.55 15.51
N ASN A 252 -7.58 5.98 14.87
CA ASN A 252 -6.43 5.30 15.51
C ASN A 252 -6.80 4.15 16.44
N LYS A 253 -7.96 3.51 16.20
CA LYS A 253 -8.42 2.32 16.91
C LYS A 253 -8.85 1.25 15.93
N ILE A 254 -8.82 -0.01 16.37
CA ILE A 254 -9.35 -1.13 15.60
C ILE A 254 -10.63 -1.63 16.26
N TYR A 255 -11.71 -1.65 15.49
CA TYR A 255 -13.00 -2.18 15.92
C TYR A 255 -13.16 -3.59 15.39
N VAL A 256 -13.51 -4.55 16.25
CA VAL A 256 -13.74 -5.96 15.90
C VAL A 256 -15.21 -6.28 16.18
N ILE A 257 -15.95 -6.56 15.11
CA ILE A 257 -17.42 -6.51 15.09
C ILE A 257 -17.96 -7.92 14.90
N GLY A 258 -18.76 -8.38 15.87
CA GLY A 258 -19.50 -9.63 15.78
C GLY A 258 -18.59 -10.87 15.75
N GLY A 259 -18.92 -11.80 14.84
CA GLY A 259 -18.30 -13.12 14.75
C GLY A 259 -18.98 -14.17 15.61
N THR A 260 -18.28 -15.27 15.87
CA THR A 260 -18.73 -16.37 16.73
C THR A 260 -17.61 -16.86 17.65
N ASN A 261 -17.97 -17.26 18.86
CA ASN A 261 -17.11 -17.99 19.80
C ASN A 261 -17.62 -19.42 20.08
N GLY A 262 -18.53 -19.92 19.22
CA GLY A 262 -19.43 -21.03 19.51
C GLY A 262 -20.88 -20.56 19.54
N GLU A 263 -21.10 -19.32 19.95
CA GLU A 263 -22.37 -18.60 19.85
C GLU A 263 -22.19 -17.33 18.99
N ARG A 264 -23.28 -16.87 18.37
CA ARG A 264 -23.25 -15.64 17.55
C ARG A 264 -23.07 -14.42 18.45
N LEU A 265 -22.07 -13.60 18.16
CA LEU A 265 -21.74 -12.41 18.93
C LEU A 265 -22.42 -11.18 18.31
N ASN A 266 -23.07 -10.38 19.15
CA ASN A 266 -23.62 -9.06 18.82
C ASN A 266 -22.77 -7.90 19.40
N SER A 267 -21.66 -8.23 20.07
CA SER A 267 -20.74 -7.29 20.70
C SER A 267 -19.73 -6.73 19.70
N ILE A 268 -19.18 -5.55 20.03
CA ILE A 268 -18.00 -4.98 19.39
C ILE A 268 -16.88 -4.93 20.44
N GLU A 269 -15.67 -5.34 20.07
CA GLU A 269 -14.46 -5.06 20.84
C GLU A 269 -13.66 -3.94 20.17
N VAL A 270 -13.03 -3.10 20.98
CA VAL A 270 -12.19 -1.99 20.51
C VAL A 270 -10.78 -2.23 21.01
N TYR A 271 -9.84 -2.25 20.08
CA TYR A 271 -8.41 -2.33 20.34
C TYR A 271 -7.81 -0.94 20.24
N GLU A 272 -7.16 -0.50 21.31
CA GLU A 272 -6.32 0.71 21.31
C GLU A 272 -4.88 0.27 21.11
N GLU A 273 -4.22 0.86 20.12
CA GLU A 273 -2.88 0.49 19.66
C GLU A 273 -1.75 1.04 20.54
#